data_AF-P76061-F1
#
_entry.id   AF-P76061-F1
#
_cell.length_a   1.000
_cell.length_b   1.000
_cell.length_c   1.000
_cell.angle_alpha   90.00
_cell.angle_beta   90.00
_cell.angle_gamma   90.00
#
_symmetry.space_group_name_H-M   'P 1'
#
loop_
_entity.id
_entity.type
_entity.pdbx_description
1 polymer ?
#
loop_
_entity_poly.entity_id
_entity_poly.type
_entity_poly.pdbx_seq_one_letter_code
_entity_poly.pdbx_strand_id
1 'polypeptide(L)' 'MVHYEVVQYLMDCCGITYNQAVQALRSNDWDLWQAEVAIRSNKM' A
#
# COMPACT_ATOMS: atom_id res chain seq x y z
N MET A 1 -10.13 2.96 -12.31
CA MET A 1 -10.46 1.60 -11.81
C MET A 1 -9.25 0.89 -11.21
N VAL A 2 -8.05 1.03 -11.79
CA VAL A 2 -6.78 0.41 -11.31
C VAL A 2 -6.45 0.68 -9.84
N HIS A 3 -6.70 1.89 -9.31
CA HIS A 3 -6.31 2.22 -7.93
C HIS A 3 -7.03 1.39 -6.86
N TYR A 4 -8.26 0.92 -7.10
CA TYR A 4 -9.01 0.20 -6.07
C TYR A 4 -8.46 -1.23 -5.88
N GLU A 5 -8.13 -1.92 -6.98
CA GLU A 5 -7.51 -3.25 -6.93
C GLU A 5 -6.14 -3.21 -6.28
N VAL A 6 -5.32 -2.19 -6.58
CA VAL A 6 -4.00 -2.02 -5.98
C VAL A 6 -4.10 -1.79 -4.47
N VAL A 7 -5.07 -0.98 -4.03
CA VAL A 7 -5.30 -0.74 -2.60
C VAL A 7 -5.81 -2.00 -1.91
N GLN A 8 -6.74 -2.74 -2.51
CA GLN A 8 -7.21 -4.02 -1.96
C GLN A 8 -6.06 -5.03 -1.85
N TYR A 9 -5.22 -5.14 -2.87
CA TYR A 9 -4.04 -6.02 -2.83
C TYR A 9 -3.11 -5.66 -1.67
N LEU A 10 -2.83 -4.38 -1.44
CA LEU A 10 -2.00 -3.94 -0.32
C LEU A 10 -2.67 -4.24 1.04
N MET A 11 -3.99 -4.08 1.14
CA MET A 11 -4.73 -4.42 2.36
C MET A 11 -4.65 -5.92 2.67
N ASP A 12 -4.88 -6.78 1.68
CA ASP A 12 -4.86 -8.24 1.85
C ASP A 12 -3.45 -8.78 2.06
N CYS A 13 -2.47 -8.32 1.27
CA CYS A 13 -1.09 -8.78 1.33
C CYS A 13 -0.37 -8.31 2.60
N CYS A 14 -0.57 -7.05 2.99
CA CYS A 14 0.11 -6.47 4.15
C CYS A 14 -0.72 -6.50 5.43
N GLY A 15 -2.01 -6.84 5.39
CA GLY A 15 -2.89 -6.81 6.58
C GLY A 15 -2.97 -5.41 7.19
N ILE A 16 -3.21 -4.40 6.36
CA ILE A 16 -3.29 -2.99 6.76
C ILE A 16 -4.65 -2.39 6.41
N THR A 17 -4.95 -1.22 6.98
CA THR A 17 -6.18 -0.49 6.66
C THR A 17 -6.11 0.19 5.29
N TYR A 18 -7.27 0.44 4.69
CA TYR A 18 -7.39 1.21 3.43
C TYR A 18 -6.62 2.54 3.49
N ASN A 19 -6.73 3.24 4.61
CA ASN A 19 -6.10 4.55 4.75
C ASN A 19 -4.56 4.44 4.76
N GLN A 20 -4.01 3.43 5.44
CA GLN A 20 -2.57 3.15 5.41
C GLN A 20 -2.09 2.77 4.00
N ALA A 21 -2.86 1.96 3.27
CA ALA A 21 -2.50 1.56 1.92
C ALA A 21 -2.48 2.76 0.96
N VAL A 22 -3.51 3.62 1.02
CA VAL A 22 -3.57 4.86 0.23
C VAL A 22 -2.46 5.83 0.61
N GLN A 23 -2.15 5.95 1.91
CA GLN A 23 -1.09 6.84 2.36
C GLN A 23 0.28 6.34 1.89
N ALA A 24 0.54 5.03 1.96
CA ALA A 24 1.77 4.43 1.44
C ALA A 24 1.89 4.65 -0.08
N LEU A 25 0.82 4.46 -0.84
CA LEU A 25 0.81 4.77 -2.27
C LEU A 25 1.08 6.25 -2.52
N ARG A 26 0.40 7.17 -1.83
CA ARG A 26 0.63 8.62 -2.00
C ARG A 26 2.04 9.04 -1.64
N SER A 27 2.64 8.45 -0.61
CA SER A 27 4.02 8.75 -0.20
C SER A 27 5.09 8.18 -1.15
N ASN A 28 4.72 7.24 -2.02
CA ASN A 28 5.61 6.59 -2.98
C ASN A 28 5.15 6.80 -4.43
N ASP A 29 4.54 7.96 -4.74
CA ASP A 29 4.12 8.33 -6.11
C ASP A 29 3.22 7.30 -6.82
N TRP A 30 2.39 6.60 -6.04
CA TRP A 30 1.51 5.51 -6.46
C TRP A 30 2.24 4.28 -7.03
N ASP A 31 3.53 4.13 -6.73
CA ASP A 31 4.29 2.92 -7.04
C ASP A 31 3.92 1.80 -6.05
N LEU A 32 3.36 0.71 -6.58
CA LEU A 32 2.90 -0.43 -5.78
C LEU A 32 4.05 -1.12 -5.04
N TRP A 33 5.19 -1.31 -5.71
CA TRP A 33 6.32 -2.02 -5.15
C TRP A 33 6.93 -1.23 -3.99
N GLN A 34 7.19 0.06 -4.20
CA GLN A 34 7.71 0.97 -3.17
C GLN A 34 6.72 1.10 -2.01
N ALA A 35 5.41 1.19 -2.28
CA ALA A 35 4.40 1.22 -1.23
C ALA A 35 4.42 -0.07 -0.39
N GLU A 36 4.49 -1.24 -1.02
CA GLU A 36 4.55 -2.53 -0.34
C GLU A 36 5.82 -2.65 0.53
N VAL A 37 6.98 -2.27 -0.02
CA VAL A 37 8.25 -2.24 0.72
C VAL A 37 8.17 -1.28 1.91
N ALA A 38 7.64 -0.07 1.72
CA ALA A 38 7.49 0.91 2.78
C ALA A 38 6.57 0.42 3.92
N ILE A 39 5.45 -0.23 3.57
CA ILE A 39 4.53 -0.83 4.53
C ILE A 39 5.21 -1.95 5.33
N ARG A 40 5.97 -2.83 4.64
CA ARG A 40 6.67 -3.94 5.29
C ARG A 40 7.82 -3.46 6.16
N SER A 41 8.55 -2.42 5.75
CA SER A 41 9.65 -1.85 6.51
C SER A 41 9.17 -1.21 7.82
N ASN A 42 7.99 -0.58 7.83
CA ASN A 42 7.39 0.00 9.04
C ASN A 42 6.82 -1.03 10.04
N LYS A 43 6.76 -2.32 9.67
CA LYS A 43 6.30 -3.41 10.55
C LYS A 43 7.44 -4.09 11.32
N MET A 44 8.70 -3.76 11.03
CA MET A 44 9.86 -4.16 11.84
C MET A 44 10.17 -3.08 12.87
#